data_AF-A0A250J2I7-F1
#
_entry.id   AF-A0A250J2I7-F1
#
_cell.length_a   1.000
_cell.length_b   1.000
_cell.length_c   1.000
_cell.angle_alpha   90.00
_cell.angle_beta   90.00
_cell.angle_gamma   90.00
#
_symmetry.space_group_name_H-M   'P 1'
#
loop_
_entity.id
_entity.type
_entity.pdbx_description
1 polymer ?
#
loop_
_entity_poly.entity_id
_entity_poly.type
_entity_poly.pdbx_seq_one_letter_code
_entity_poly.pdbx_strand_id
1 'polypeptide(L)'
;MAKKNAVEKRLDLLHDQWTEFAQLPDARLLRWVVESDETRMVEAFLEKEGDERLGECPDLFLSFDEPFEEAAKYGAALREALMAMVEESRAGLEAEAELPPGGTCPPAKPEAGAESFLEACGWLRGHYESLCEHLAVVLMPSRVVDAKAWLEWLRGAVEQAASPHVRLVVLDDARTLTLEPLAELFPEKVVTIPAKLNMGGALEELSREAGNLDSPGGRFRELFVRMANAATKGNVAQVRTLGGQAVAVASEQGLHSLAVAAHFVVGGTLLAVNQPREALGHYQKAEASAADAEARGEVEGAQLRLKSRLAQGTALVSAQEHLPAAKLYAETAPLARALMDAQMELECWRMASWCHEMAKEVEPAWEHGQRAWQVGQAMDAGTRATSTLAYVGEALVRLSHERQGEPTAREVESDVVSVLGKDWRPMAAAAGGRPS
;
A
#
# COMPACT_ATOMS: atom_id res chain seq x y z
N MET A 1 -35.00 -2.17 14.60
CA MET A 1 -33.77 -1.56 14.05
C MET A 1 -33.02 -2.65 13.29
N ALA A 2 -32.64 -2.40 12.03
CA ALA A 2 -31.76 -3.31 11.32
C ALA A 2 -30.41 -3.37 12.05
N LYS A 3 -29.80 -4.55 12.14
CA LYS A 3 -28.49 -4.71 12.77
C LYS A 3 -27.46 -4.01 11.88
N LYS A 4 -26.77 -3.00 12.42
CA LYS A 4 -25.70 -2.31 11.69
C LYS A 4 -24.60 -3.28 11.29
N ASN A 5 -24.17 -3.20 10.04
CA ASN A 5 -23.08 -4.03 9.49
C ASN A 5 -21.73 -3.56 10.05
N ALA A 6 -20.67 -4.34 9.82
CA ALA A 6 -19.36 -4.03 10.40
C ALA A 6 -18.77 -2.67 9.96
N VAL A 7 -19.07 -2.21 8.74
CA VAL A 7 -18.61 -0.92 8.19
C VAL A 7 -19.35 0.24 8.85
N GLU A 8 -20.68 0.15 8.95
CA GLU A 8 -21.53 1.16 9.60
C GLU A 8 -21.07 1.41 11.05
N LYS A 9 -20.68 0.36 11.78
CA LYS A 9 -20.14 0.51 13.15
C LYS A 9 -18.83 1.32 13.20
N ARG A 10 -17.99 1.29 12.16
CA ARG A 10 -16.72 2.05 12.12
C ARG A 10 -16.97 3.50 11.72
N LEU A 11 -17.93 3.72 10.82
CA LEU A 11 -18.41 5.07 10.52
C LEU A 11 -19.04 5.73 11.75
N ASP A 12 -19.86 4.99 12.51
CA ASP A 12 -20.40 5.47 13.79
C ASP A 12 -19.28 5.84 14.78
N LEU A 13 -18.21 5.04 14.85
CA LEU A 13 -17.08 5.34 15.74
C LEU A 13 -16.38 6.65 15.35
N LEU A 14 -16.17 6.90 14.06
CA LEU A 14 -15.60 8.17 13.58
C LEU A 14 -16.55 9.35 13.83
N HIS A 15 -17.85 9.14 13.63
CA HIS A 15 -18.89 10.12 13.96
C HIS A 15 -18.86 10.49 15.45
N ASP A 16 -18.81 9.50 16.33
CA ASP A 16 -18.74 9.72 17.78
C ASP A 16 -17.46 10.48 18.17
N GLN A 17 -16.31 10.12 17.58
CA GLN A 17 -15.03 10.80 17.81
C GLN A 17 -15.05 12.26 17.34
N TRP A 18 -15.60 12.52 16.16
CA TRP A 18 -15.79 13.88 15.67
C TRP A 18 -16.71 14.68 16.59
N THR A 19 -17.84 14.10 16.97
CA THR A 19 -18.84 14.76 17.83
C THR A 19 -18.26 15.12 19.20
N GLU A 20 -17.48 14.22 19.81
CA GLU A 20 -16.77 14.50 21.06
C GLU A 20 -15.78 15.67 20.90
N PHE A 21 -15.00 15.66 19.81
CA PHE A 21 -14.06 16.73 19.51
C PHE A 21 -14.75 18.08 19.26
N ALA A 22 -15.83 18.11 18.48
CA ALA A 22 -16.53 19.34 18.10
C ALA A 22 -17.13 20.07 19.32
N GLN A 23 -17.49 19.33 20.37
CA GLN A 23 -18.01 19.87 21.63
C GLN A 23 -16.96 20.56 22.50
N LEU A 24 -15.66 20.40 22.21
CA LEU A 24 -14.58 21.03 22.97
C LEU A 24 -14.41 22.50 22.58
N PRO A 25 -14.62 23.46 23.50
CA PRO A 25 -14.68 24.89 23.16
C PRO A 25 -13.32 25.44 22.70
N ASP A 26 -12.23 24.99 23.31
CA ASP A 26 -10.87 25.49 23.06
C ASP A 26 -10.13 24.70 21.97
N ALA A 27 -10.64 23.53 21.59
CA ALA A 27 -10.07 22.72 20.54
C ALA A 27 -10.07 23.49 19.20
N ARG A 28 -9.05 23.33 18.38
CA ARG A 28 -8.93 23.96 17.05
C ARG A 28 -8.54 22.96 15.99
N LEU A 29 -7.78 21.93 16.37
CA LEU A 29 -7.31 20.90 15.45
C LEU A 29 -7.55 19.51 16.05
N LEU A 30 -8.22 18.66 15.27
CA LEU A 30 -8.31 17.23 15.49
C LEU A 30 -7.15 16.56 14.77
N ARG A 31 -6.28 15.90 15.53
CA ARG A 31 -5.26 14.99 15.02
C ARG A 31 -5.79 13.57 15.15
N TRP A 32 -6.28 13.01 14.05
CA TRP A 32 -6.63 11.60 13.99
C TRP A 32 -5.37 10.77 13.77
N VAL A 33 -5.04 9.92 14.73
CA VAL A 33 -3.95 8.96 14.60
C VAL A 33 -4.52 7.68 13.97
N VAL A 34 -4.06 7.34 12.77
CA VAL A 34 -4.62 6.27 11.94
C VAL A 34 -3.57 5.20 11.64
N GLU A 35 -3.98 3.93 11.69
CA GLU A 35 -3.20 2.85 11.08
C GLU A 35 -3.33 2.88 9.55
N SER A 36 -2.37 2.30 8.84
CA SER A 36 -2.35 2.36 7.37
C SER A 36 -3.56 1.70 6.69
N ASP A 37 -4.17 0.71 7.35
CA ASP A 37 -5.39 0.05 6.86
C ASP A 37 -6.68 0.80 7.25
N GLU A 38 -6.58 1.83 8.09
CA GLU A 38 -7.70 2.67 8.55
C GLU A 38 -7.92 3.91 7.67
N THR A 39 -6.88 4.43 7.01
CA THR A 39 -6.93 5.68 6.22
C THR A 39 -8.11 5.73 5.26
N ARG A 40 -8.33 4.67 4.47
CA ARG A 40 -9.43 4.62 3.49
C ARG A 40 -10.82 4.68 4.13
N MET A 41 -10.97 4.18 5.36
CA MET A 41 -12.24 4.25 6.08
C MET A 41 -12.49 5.67 6.61
N VAL A 42 -11.43 6.36 7.04
CA VAL A 42 -11.52 7.78 7.43
C VAL A 42 -11.84 8.66 6.22
N GLU A 43 -11.19 8.43 5.08
CA GLU A 43 -11.53 9.11 3.81
C GLU A 43 -12.99 8.89 3.43
N ALA A 44 -13.48 7.64 3.49
CA ALA A 44 -14.88 7.33 3.19
C ALA A 44 -15.87 7.99 4.16
N PHE A 45 -15.49 8.13 5.44
CA PHE A 45 -16.28 8.90 6.40
C PHE A 45 -16.32 10.39 6.03
N LEU A 46 -15.17 10.99 5.73
CA LEU A 46 -15.06 12.40 5.36
C LEU A 46 -15.79 12.72 4.05
N GLU A 47 -15.72 11.82 3.06
CA GLU A 47 -16.48 11.94 1.81
C GLU A 47 -17.99 11.85 2.06
N LYS A 48 -18.44 10.92 2.91
CA LYS A 48 -19.84 10.79 3.30
C LYS A 48 -20.35 12.05 4.00
N GLU A 49 -19.62 12.54 5.00
CA GLU A 49 -20.04 13.73 5.77
C GLU A 49 -19.87 15.04 5.00
N GLY A 50 -19.05 15.06 3.93
CA GLY A 50 -18.97 16.18 2.99
C GLY A 50 -20.09 16.19 1.94
N ASP A 51 -20.85 15.11 1.78
CA ASP A 51 -21.97 15.02 0.83
C ASP A 51 -23.26 15.58 1.46
N GLU A 52 -23.89 16.55 0.79
CA GLU A 52 -25.09 17.26 1.25
C GLU A 52 -26.29 16.35 1.55
N ARG A 53 -26.34 15.15 0.96
CA ARG A 53 -27.48 14.22 1.09
C ARG A 53 -27.20 13.08 2.08
N LEU A 54 -25.93 12.76 2.28
CA LEU A 54 -25.50 11.61 3.07
C LEU A 54 -24.91 11.99 4.43
N GLY A 55 -24.46 13.24 4.59
CA GLY A 55 -23.95 13.76 5.85
C GLY A 55 -25.00 13.70 6.96
N GLU A 56 -24.55 13.26 8.14
CA GLU A 56 -25.39 13.14 9.33
C GLU A 56 -24.95 14.10 10.44
N CYS A 57 -23.69 14.56 10.39
CA CYS A 57 -23.19 15.57 11.31
C CYS A 57 -23.84 16.95 11.05
N PRO A 58 -24.05 17.77 12.09
CA PRO A 58 -24.52 19.15 11.94
C PRO A 58 -23.42 20.11 11.45
N ASP A 59 -22.29 19.58 10.96
CA ASP A 59 -21.08 20.31 10.59
C ASP A 59 -20.78 20.14 9.10
N LEU A 60 -20.17 21.14 8.49
CA LEU A 60 -19.78 21.09 7.08
C LEU A 60 -18.32 20.65 6.94
N PHE A 61 -18.09 19.53 6.25
CA PHE A 61 -16.74 19.01 5.98
C PHE A 61 -16.25 19.45 4.61
N LEU A 62 -15.12 20.15 4.56
CA LEU A 62 -14.42 20.49 3.32
C LEU A 62 -13.03 19.87 3.34
N SER A 63 -12.74 19.03 2.35
CA SER A 63 -11.45 18.34 2.20
C SER A 63 -10.56 19.01 1.17
N PHE A 64 -9.29 19.15 1.53
CA PHE A 64 -8.26 19.84 0.77
C PHE A 64 -7.07 18.91 0.53
N ASP A 65 -6.75 18.67 -0.74
CA ASP A 65 -5.69 17.76 -1.19
C ASP A 65 -4.52 18.47 -1.88
N GLU A 66 -4.49 19.81 -1.82
CA GLU A 66 -3.46 20.64 -2.42
C GLU A 66 -2.07 20.18 -1.97
N PRO A 67 -1.09 20.05 -2.88
CA PRO A 67 0.24 19.58 -2.52
C PRO A 67 0.97 20.60 -1.63
N PHE A 68 1.61 20.13 -0.58
CA PHE A 68 2.48 20.92 0.29
C PHE A 68 3.91 20.94 -0.25
N GLU A 69 4.18 21.87 -1.17
CA GLU A 69 5.49 22.07 -1.80
C GLU A 69 6.30 23.20 -1.15
N GLU A 70 5.66 24.36 -0.93
CA GLU A 70 6.28 25.55 -0.33
C GLU A 70 5.38 26.12 0.78
N ALA A 71 5.85 26.08 2.02
CA ALA A 71 5.07 26.50 3.19
C ALA A 71 4.50 27.94 3.08
N ALA A 72 5.26 28.86 2.48
CA ALA A 72 4.83 30.26 2.32
C ALA A 72 3.65 30.44 1.36
N LYS A 73 3.45 29.52 0.39
CA LYS A 73 2.40 29.61 -0.63
C LYS A 73 1.19 28.74 -0.31
N TYR A 74 1.34 27.77 0.60
CA TYR A 74 0.32 26.76 0.84
C TYR A 74 -1.03 27.34 1.29
N GLY A 75 -1.03 28.32 2.21
CA GLY A 75 -2.28 28.97 2.65
C GLY A 75 -2.99 29.75 1.53
N ALA A 76 -2.24 30.30 0.57
CA ALA A 76 -2.83 30.94 -0.60
C ALA A 76 -3.51 29.92 -1.53
N ALA A 77 -2.87 28.76 -1.75
CA ALA A 77 -3.44 27.67 -2.53
C ALA A 77 -4.73 27.12 -1.90
N LEU A 78 -4.73 26.85 -0.59
CA LEU A 78 -5.93 26.42 0.14
C LEU A 78 -7.08 27.43 0.04
N ARG A 79 -6.76 28.72 0.13
CA ARG A 79 -7.75 29.78 -0.01
C ARG A 79 -8.32 29.84 -1.43
N GLU A 80 -7.49 29.72 -2.45
CA GLU A 80 -7.94 29.68 -3.84
C GLU A 80 -8.91 28.52 -4.07
N ALA A 81 -8.57 27.33 -3.57
CA ALA A 81 -9.42 26.15 -3.62
C ALA A 81 -10.77 26.36 -2.90
N LEU A 82 -10.75 26.92 -1.68
CA LEU A 82 -11.98 27.24 -0.95
C LEU A 82 -12.89 28.19 -1.74
N MET A 83 -12.32 29.24 -2.33
CA MET A 83 -13.10 30.20 -3.13
C MET A 83 -13.65 29.58 -4.41
N ALA A 84 -12.92 28.63 -5.02
CA ALA A 84 -13.41 27.88 -6.17
C ALA A 84 -14.62 27.00 -5.80
N MET A 85 -14.56 26.28 -4.67
CA MET A 85 -15.69 25.50 -4.16
C MET A 85 -16.94 26.38 -3.92
N VAL A 86 -16.75 27.55 -3.29
CA VAL A 86 -17.85 28.50 -3.04
C VAL A 86 -18.48 29.01 -4.35
N GLU A 87 -17.66 29.29 -5.36
CA GLU A 87 -18.16 29.73 -6.68
C GLU A 87 -18.95 28.61 -7.38
N GLU A 88 -18.47 27.37 -7.34
CA GLU A 88 -19.14 26.22 -7.92
C GLU A 88 -20.50 25.95 -7.26
N SER A 89 -20.58 26.06 -5.94
CA SER A 89 -21.82 25.87 -5.18
C SER A 89 -22.80 27.05 -5.28
N ARG A 90 -22.34 28.25 -5.70
CA ARG A 90 -23.16 29.48 -5.67
C ARG A 90 -24.48 29.34 -6.42
N ALA A 91 -24.47 28.77 -7.63
CA ALA A 91 -25.68 28.63 -8.45
C ALA A 91 -26.73 27.70 -7.82
N GLY A 92 -26.29 26.67 -7.08
CA GLY A 92 -27.18 25.79 -6.33
C GLY A 92 -27.77 26.47 -5.09
N LEU A 93 -26.91 27.18 -4.35
CA LEU A 93 -27.28 27.87 -3.11
C LEU A 93 -28.21 29.08 -3.36
N GLU A 94 -28.04 29.81 -4.47
CA GLU A 94 -28.92 30.93 -4.85
C GLU A 94 -30.33 30.46 -5.29
N ALA A 95 -30.48 29.22 -5.73
CA ALA A 95 -31.78 28.64 -6.08
C ALA A 95 -32.60 28.26 -4.83
N GLU A 96 -31.94 28.02 -3.70
CA GLU A 96 -32.58 27.83 -2.40
C GLU A 96 -32.86 29.21 -1.76
N ALA A 97 -34.10 29.67 -1.90
CA ALA A 97 -34.56 31.04 -1.61
C ALA A 97 -34.44 31.50 -0.13
N GLU A 98 -33.79 30.71 0.74
CA GLU A 98 -33.64 30.97 2.18
C GLU A 98 -32.21 31.35 2.60
N LEU A 99 -31.23 31.33 1.68
CA LEU A 99 -29.86 31.71 2.00
C LEU A 99 -29.61 33.22 1.86
N PRO A 100 -28.84 33.83 2.78
CA PRO A 100 -28.55 35.25 2.74
C PRO A 100 -27.79 35.62 1.44
N PRO A 101 -28.13 36.73 0.77
CA PRO A 101 -27.43 37.15 -0.43
C PRO A 101 -25.93 37.38 -0.15
N GLY A 102 -25.10 36.98 -1.12
CA GLY A 102 -23.65 36.83 -0.99
C GLY A 102 -22.93 37.97 -0.29
N GLY A 103 -22.21 37.63 0.78
CA GLY A 103 -21.24 38.53 1.43
C GLY A 103 -19.93 38.61 0.63
N THR A 104 -19.14 39.66 0.86
CA THR A 104 -17.78 39.75 0.31
C THR A 104 -16.77 39.13 1.28
N CYS A 105 -16.07 38.09 0.82
CA CYS A 105 -14.94 37.50 1.56
C CYS A 105 -13.82 38.54 1.74
N PRO A 106 -13.18 38.63 2.93
CA PRO A 106 -12.06 39.53 3.17
C PRO A 106 -10.94 39.36 2.13
N PRO A 107 -10.24 40.42 1.69
CA PRO A 107 -9.21 40.32 0.67
C PRO A 107 -8.01 39.47 1.14
N ALA A 108 -7.39 38.73 0.22
CA ALA A 108 -6.24 37.90 0.53
C ALA A 108 -5.03 38.74 0.96
N LYS A 109 -4.31 38.25 1.98
CA LYS A 109 -3.02 38.80 2.41
C LYS A 109 -1.89 37.89 1.89
N PRO A 110 -1.05 38.33 0.92
CA PRO A 110 -0.11 37.45 0.22
C PRO A 110 0.97 36.77 1.10
N GLU A 111 1.30 37.33 2.26
CA GLU A 111 2.37 36.82 3.14
C GLU A 111 1.85 36.22 4.46
N ALA A 112 0.55 36.06 4.63
CA ALA A 112 -0.06 35.78 5.94
C ALA A 112 -0.06 34.29 6.34
N GLY A 113 0.68 33.43 5.64
CA GLY A 113 0.71 31.99 5.93
C GLY A 113 -0.70 31.38 5.91
N ALA A 114 -1.13 30.78 7.02
CA ALA A 114 -2.47 30.19 7.16
C ALA A 114 -3.58 31.21 7.45
N GLU A 115 -3.26 32.42 7.93
CA GLU A 115 -4.23 33.42 8.41
C GLU A 115 -5.26 33.79 7.34
N SER A 116 -4.81 34.12 6.12
CA SER A 116 -5.68 34.52 5.00
C SER A 116 -6.67 33.42 4.61
N PHE A 117 -6.29 32.16 4.77
CA PHE A 117 -7.15 31.00 4.56
C PHE A 117 -8.14 30.83 5.71
N LEU A 118 -7.67 30.86 6.96
CA LEU A 118 -8.52 30.73 8.15
C LEU A 118 -9.55 31.87 8.27
N GLU A 119 -9.20 33.10 7.88
CA GLU A 119 -10.13 34.23 7.78
C GLU A 119 -11.22 33.96 6.73
N ALA A 120 -10.88 33.35 5.60
CA ALA A 120 -11.86 32.95 4.58
C ALA A 120 -12.79 31.85 5.08
N CYS A 121 -12.26 30.84 5.77
CA CYS A 121 -13.05 29.80 6.44
C CYS A 121 -14.01 30.38 7.47
N GLY A 122 -13.53 31.32 8.30
CA GLY A 122 -14.34 32.00 9.31
C GLY A 122 -15.45 32.84 8.68
N TRP A 123 -15.16 33.55 7.59
CA TRP A 123 -16.17 34.25 6.80
C TRP A 123 -17.21 33.30 6.23
N LEU A 124 -16.80 32.19 5.61
CA LEU A 124 -17.70 31.22 4.99
C LEU A 124 -18.65 30.62 6.03
N ARG A 125 -18.11 30.14 7.15
CA ARG A 125 -18.91 29.64 8.26
C ARG A 125 -19.85 30.72 8.81
N GLY A 126 -19.38 31.95 8.99
CA GLY A 126 -20.25 33.05 9.44
C GLY A 126 -21.41 33.31 8.48
N HIS A 127 -21.16 33.19 7.17
CA HIS A 127 -22.19 33.39 6.15
C HIS A 127 -23.26 32.29 6.13
N TYR A 128 -22.85 31.05 6.41
CA TYR A 128 -23.71 29.86 6.43
C TYR A 128 -24.00 29.32 7.84
N GLU A 129 -24.11 30.22 8.82
CA GLU A 129 -24.25 29.84 10.23
C GLU A 129 -25.53 29.07 10.56
N SER A 130 -26.57 29.22 9.74
CA SER A 130 -27.83 28.48 9.88
C SER A 130 -27.76 27.06 9.33
N LEU A 131 -26.75 26.74 8.53
CA LEU A 131 -26.60 25.43 7.87
C LEU A 131 -25.66 24.48 8.62
N CYS A 132 -24.69 25.02 9.35
CA CYS A 132 -23.71 24.20 10.07
C CYS A 132 -23.24 24.84 11.38
N GLU A 133 -22.99 24.00 12.38
CA GLU A 133 -22.42 24.44 13.66
C GLU A 133 -20.94 24.82 13.50
N HIS A 134 -20.16 23.93 12.90
CA HIS A 134 -18.76 24.14 12.57
C HIS A 134 -18.47 23.92 11.09
N LEU A 135 -17.40 24.56 10.62
CA LEU A 135 -16.72 24.23 9.38
C LEU A 135 -15.50 23.37 9.69
N ALA A 136 -15.56 22.10 9.34
CA ALA A 136 -14.48 21.13 9.46
C ALA A 136 -13.60 21.18 8.20
N VAL A 137 -12.41 21.74 8.34
CA VAL A 137 -11.41 21.89 7.29
C VAL A 137 -10.43 20.73 7.39
N VAL A 138 -10.56 19.76 6.49
CA VAL A 138 -9.71 18.57 6.46
C VAL A 138 -8.52 18.82 5.55
N LEU A 139 -7.31 18.76 6.11
CA LEU A 139 -6.07 18.98 5.37
C LEU A 139 -5.38 17.63 5.12
N MET A 140 -5.45 17.15 3.89
CA MET A 140 -4.87 15.89 3.42
C MET A 140 -4.03 16.12 2.17
N PRO A 141 -2.90 16.86 2.26
CA PRO A 141 -2.09 17.19 1.09
C PRO A 141 -1.65 15.93 0.35
N SER A 142 -1.92 15.88 -0.95
CA SER A 142 -1.56 14.76 -1.84
C SER A 142 -0.05 14.48 -1.85
N ARG A 143 0.76 15.46 -1.46
CA ARG A 143 2.21 15.35 -1.32
C ARG A 143 2.72 16.31 -0.25
N VAL A 144 3.67 15.85 0.58
CA VAL A 144 4.42 16.69 1.52
C VAL A 144 5.91 16.57 1.20
N VAL A 145 6.51 17.67 0.72
CA VAL A 145 7.95 17.69 0.34
C VAL A 145 8.87 17.72 1.56
N ASP A 146 8.48 18.46 2.60
CA ASP A 146 9.24 18.60 3.84
C ASP A 146 8.31 18.49 5.06
N ALA A 147 8.42 17.36 5.78
CA ALA A 147 7.60 17.07 6.95
C ALA A 147 7.82 18.05 8.11
N LYS A 148 9.02 18.64 8.26
CA LYS A 148 9.28 19.63 9.31
C LYS A 148 8.63 20.96 8.97
N ALA A 149 8.73 21.38 7.72
CA ALA A 149 8.05 22.58 7.24
C ALA A 149 6.53 22.44 7.35
N TRP A 150 5.98 21.24 7.11
CA TRP A 150 4.57 20.93 7.32
C TRP A 150 4.15 21.09 8.79
N LEU A 151 4.91 20.51 9.71
CA LEU A 151 4.65 20.64 11.16
C LEU A 151 4.68 22.10 11.62
N GLU A 152 5.66 22.89 11.18
CA GLU A 152 5.74 24.32 11.51
C GLU A 152 4.60 25.14 10.88
N TRP A 153 4.16 24.77 9.67
CA TRP A 153 3.00 25.41 9.06
C TRP A 153 1.72 25.14 9.86
N LEU A 154 1.48 23.88 10.26
CA LEU A 154 0.34 23.52 11.11
C LEU A 154 0.38 24.21 12.47
N ARG A 155 1.57 24.35 13.06
CA ARG A 155 1.77 25.14 14.26
C ARG A 155 1.26 26.57 14.07
N GLY A 156 1.69 27.24 12.99
CA GLY A 156 1.21 28.58 12.65
C GLY A 156 -0.31 28.63 12.47
N ALA A 157 -0.90 27.64 11.81
CA ALA A 157 -2.34 27.54 11.62
C ALA A 157 -3.10 27.42 12.97
N VAL A 158 -2.63 26.59 13.90
CA VAL A 158 -3.23 26.44 15.24
C VAL A 158 -3.09 27.71 16.09
N GLU A 159 -1.95 28.40 16.00
CA GLU A 159 -1.74 29.68 16.68
C GLU A 159 -2.72 30.76 16.18
N GLN A 160 -2.95 30.79 14.87
CA GLN A 160 -3.80 31.77 14.16
C GLN A 160 -5.29 31.41 14.15
N ALA A 161 -5.67 30.18 14.49
CA ALA A 161 -7.06 29.72 14.52
C ALA A 161 -7.88 30.41 15.64
N ALA A 162 -8.43 31.58 15.31
CA ALA A 162 -9.19 32.41 16.23
C ALA A 162 -10.67 31.99 16.37
N SER A 163 -11.30 31.55 15.27
CA SER A 163 -12.72 31.19 15.27
C SER A 163 -12.96 29.87 16.02
N PRO A 164 -13.88 29.81 16.99
CA PRO A 164 -14.30 28.54 17.59
C PRO A 164 -15.18 27.71 16.65
N HIS A 165 -15.65 28.27 15.53
CA HIS A 165 -16.51 27.55 14.58
C HIS A 165 -15.74 27.01 13.36
N VAL A 166 -14.42 27.22 13.30
CA VAL A 166 -13.56 26.62 12.27
C VAL A 166 -12.66 25.59 12.95
N ARG A 167 -12.75 24.35 12.50
CA ARG A 167 -12.05 23.20 13.06
C ARG A 167 -11.14 22.59 11.99
N LEU A 168 -9.86 22.44 12.29
CA LEU A 168 -8.92 21.76 11.42
C LEU A 168 -8.95 20.25 11.71
N VAL A 169 -8.81 19.42 10.68
CA VAL A 169 -8.65 17.97 10.80
C VAL A 169 -7.42 17.54 10.01
N VAL A 170 -6.56 16.75 10.64
CA VAL A 170 -5.38 16.16 10.01
C VAL A 170 -5.25 14.70 10.41
N LEU A 171 -4.68 13.89 9.51
CA LEU A 171 -4.32 12.51 9.79
C LEU A 171 -2.83 12.42 10.15
N ASP A 172 -2.50 11.62 11.15
CA ASP A 172 -1.12 11.28 11.52
C ASP A 172 -0.94 9.76 11.51
N ASP A 173 0.19 9.29 10.98
CA ASP A 173 0.47 7.85 10.86
C ASP A 173 0.84 7.29 12.24
N ALA A 174 0.08 6.28 12.70
CA ALA A 174 0.28 5.63 13.99
C ALA A 174 1.69 5.04 14.20
N ARG A 175 2.45 4.81 13.12
CA ARG A 175 3.82 4.27 13.16
C ARG A 175 4.89 5.33 13.36
N THR A 176 4.67 6.54 12.85
CA THR A 176 5.68 7.62 12.88
C THR A 176 5.33 8.74 13.83
N LEU A 177 4.04 9.00 14.05
CA LEU A 177 3.50 10.03 14.95
C LEU A 177 4.15 11.40 14.69
N THR A 178 4.25 11.77 13.42
CA THR A 178 5.03 12.94 12.98
C THR A 178 4.45 14.25 13.52
N LEU A 179 3.15 14.27 13.83
CA LEU A 179 2.43 15.44 14.31
C LEU A 179 2.23 15.46 15.83
N GLU A 180 2.76 14.47 16.58
CA GLU A 180 2.72 14.45 18.05
C GLU A 180 3.25 15.75 18.70
N PRO A 181 4.38 16.35 18.25
CA PRO A 181 4.90 17.56 18.87
C PRO A 181 3.92 18.75 18.81
N LEU A 182 2.97 18.75 17.87
CA LEU A 182 1.93 19.77 17.77
C LEU A 182 0.93 19.65 18.93
N ALA A 183 0.56 18.41 19.29
CA ALA A 183 -0.33 18.13 20.41
C ALA A 183 0.31 18.47 21.76
N GLU A 184 1.61 18.17 21.91
CA GLU A 184 2.37 18.54 23.12
C GLU A 184 2.50 20.05 23.29
N LEU A 185 2.65 20.79 22.18
CA LEU A 185 2.82 22.25 22.21
C LEU A 185 1.50 22.98 22.50
N PHE A 186 0.37 22.46 22.02
CA PHE A 186 -0.96 23.07 22.23
C PHE A 186 -1.98 22.08 22.80
N PRO A 187 -1.80 21.57 24.03
CA PRO A 187 -2.64 20.49 24.57
C PRO A 187 -4.13 20.84 24.72
N GLU A 188 -4.48 22.13 24.80
CA GLU A 188 -5.88 22.60 24.86
C GLU A 188 -6.50 22.82 23.48
N LYS A 189 -5.68 23.08 22.45
CA LYS A 189 -6.16 23.37 21.08
C LYS A 189 -6.04 22.19 20.14
N VAL A 190 -5.15 21.23 20.42
CA VAL A 190 -4.87 20.10 19.55
C VAL A 190 -5.26 18.83 20.26
N VAL A 191 -6.33 18.21 19.78
CA VAL A 191 -6.90 17.01 20.38
C VAL A 191 -6.45 15.82 19.56
N THR A 192 -5.75 14.88 20.19
CA THR A 192 -5.32 13.65 19.55
C THR A 192 -6.33 12.55 19.84
N ILE A 193 -6.88 11.96 18.79
CA ILE A 193 -7.77 10.80 18.88
C ILE A 193 -7.21 9.67 18.02
N PRO A 194 -6.83 8.52 18.60
CA PRO A 194 -6.54 7.32 17.83
C PRO A 194 -7.82 6.74 17.24
N ALA A 195 -7.88 6.57 15.91
CA ALA A 195 -9.09 6.13 15.22
C ALA A 195 -9.54 4.74 15.68
N LYS A 196 -8.61 3.78 15.83
CA LYS A 196 -8.84 2.44 16.43
C LYS A 196 -10.03 1.70 15.79
N LEU A 197 -10.14 1.78 14.48
CA LEU A 197 -11.22 1.18 13.69
C LEU A 197 -11.10 -0.35 13.63
N ASN A 198 -9.90 -0.91 13.85
CA ASN A 198 -9.64 -2.36 13.81
C ASN A 198 -10.22 -2.98 12.53
N MET A 199 -9.70 -2.53 11.38
CA MET A 199 -10.21 -2.89 10.07
C MET A 199 -10.09 -4.39 9.77
N GLY A 200 -9.03 -5.05 10.26
CA GLY A 200 -8.96 -6.51 10.25
C GLY A 200 -10.16 -7.17 10.96
N GLY A 201 -10.53 -6.69 12.15
CA GLY A 201 -11.72 -7.17 12.85
C GLY A 201 -13.02 -6.92 12.08
N ALA A 202 -13.14 -5.77 11.41
CA ALA A 202 -14.30 -5.47 10.56
C ALA A 202 -14.44 -6.48 9.41
N LEU A 203 -13.34 -6.85 8.75
CA LEU A 203 -13.33 -7.88 7.71
C LEU A 203 -13.75 -9.26 8.22
N GLU A 204 -13.35 -9.63 9.44
CA GLU A 204 -13.79 -10.89 10.09
C GLU A 204 -15.28 -10.88 10.44
N GLU A 205 -15.81 -9.75 10.89
CA GLU A 205 -17.25 -9.57 11.09
C GLU A 205 -18.00 -9.71 9.77
N LEU A 206 -17.60 -9.01 8.71
CA LEU A 206 -18.22 -9.11 7.38
C LEU A 206 -18.18 -10.52 6.82
N SER A 207 -17.05 -11.22 6.97
CA SER A 207 -16.93 -12.61 6.52
C SER A 207 -17.91 -13.55 7.23
N ARG A 208 -18.20 -13.29 8.51
CA ARG A 208 -19.19 -14.07 9.28
C ARG A 208 -20.62 -13.69 8.92
N GLU A 209 -20.88 -12.41 8.68
CA GLU A 209 -22.19 -11.89 8.28
C GLU A 209 -22.60 -12.34 6.88
N ALA A 210 -21.65 -12.53 5.96
CA ALA A 210 -21.89 -13.09 4.64
C ALA A 210 -22.44 -14.53 4.67
N GLY A 211 -22.34 -15.23 5.82
CA GLY A 211 -22.99 -16.52 6.08
C GLY A 211 -22.34 -17.74 5.41
N ASN A 212 -23.09 -18.84 5.36
CA ASN A 212 -22.66 -20.16 4.83
C ASN A 212 -21.45 -20.79 5.53
N LEU A 213 -21.24 -20.51 6.82
CA LEU A 213 -20.18 -21.10 7.63
C LEU A 213 -20.30 -22.62 7.81
N ASP A 214 -21.46 -23.21 7.49
CA ASP A 214 -21.63 -24.67 7.46
C ASP A 214 -21.07 -25.29 6.18
N SER A 215 -20.86 -24.49 5.13
CA SER A 215 -20.27 -24.95 3.88
C SER A 215 -18.73 -24.92 3.95
N PRO A 216 -18.03 -25.88 3.32
CA PRO A 216 -16.57 -25.84 3.24
C PRO A 216 -16.01 -24.54 2.65
N GLY A 217 -16.69 -23.98 1.63
CA GLY A 217 -16.31 -22.70 1.03
C GLY A 217 -16.45 -21.52 2.00
N GLY A 218 -17.52 -21.48 2.80
CA GLY A 218 -17.70 -20.45 3.83
C GLY A 218 -16.69 -20.58 4.97
N ARG A 219 -16.44 -21.82 5.45
CA ARG A 219 -15.40 -22.10 6.46
C ARG A 219 -14.02 -21.68 5.99
N PHE A 220 -13.65 -22.03 4.76
CA PHE A 220 -12.37 -21.62 4.19
C PHE A 220 -12.25 -20.10 4.14
N ARG A 221 -13.29 -19.40 3.66
CA ARG A 221 -13.28 -17.93 3.53
C ARG A 221 -13.08 -17.25 4.89
N GLU A 222 -13.79 -17.71 5.92
CA GLU A 222 -13.64 -17.20 7.29
C GLU A 222 -12.22 -17.44 7.83
N LEU A 223 -11.72 -18.68 7.72
CA LEU A 223 -10.37 -19.04 8.17
C LEU A 223 -9.29 -18.24 7.43
N PHE A 224 -9.47 -18.04 6.13
CA PHE A 224 -8.52 -17.32 5.29
C PHE A 224 -8.45 -15.83 5.65
N VAL A 225 -9.58 -15.17 5.89
CA VAL A 225 -9.63 -13.77 6.35
C VAL A 225 -8.94 -13.63 7.71
N ARG A 226 -9.29 -14.49 8.67
CA ARG A 226 -8.67 -14.48 10.02
C ARG A 226 -7.16 -14.75 9.95
N MET A 227 -6.72 -15.64 9.07
CA MET A 227 -5.31 -15.95 8.85
C MET A 227 -4.57 -14.76 8.24
N ALA A 228 -5.14 -14.11 7.22
CA ALA A 228 -4.55 -12.93 6.60
C ALA A 228 -4.40 -11.79 7.62
N ASN A 229 -5.42 -11.54 8.44
CA ASN A 229 -5.35 -10.56 9.52
C ASN A 229 -4.31 -10.90 10.59
N ALA A 230 -4.16 -12.18 10.93
CA ALA A 230 -3.10 -12.61 11.84
C ALA A 230 -1.71 -12.38 11.22
N ALA A 231 -1.57 -12.56 9.90
CA ALA A 231 -0.33 -12.32 9.18
C ALA A 231 0.05 -10.84 9.15
N THR A 232 -0.90 -9.92 8.90
CA THR A 232 -0.63 -8.47 8.95
C THR A 232 -0.19 -8.01 10.33
N LYS A 233 -0.70 -8.65 11.40
CA LYS A 233 -0.31 -8.40 12.79
C LYS A 233 0.96 -9.13 13.23
N GLY A 234 1.62 -9.89 12.34
CA GLY A 234 2.82 -10.66 12.67
C GLY A 234 2.58 -11.80 13.67
N ASN A 235 1.33 -12.23 13.89
CA ASN A 235 1.00 -13.30 14.84
C ASN A 235 1.21 -14.69 14.21
N VAL A 236 2.48 -15.11 14.13
CA VAL A 236 2.91 -16.38 13.52
C VAL A 236 2.18 -17.59 14.09
N ALA A 237 1.94 -17.64 15.41
CA ALA A 237 1.28 -18.77 16.06
C ALA A 237 -0.17 -18.94 15.57
N GLN A 238 -0.89 -17.83 15.44
CA GLN A 238 -2.25 -17.83 14.92
C GLN A 238 -2.28 -18.13 13.41
N VAL A 239 -1.33 -17.60 12.64
CA VAL A 239 -1.19 -17.91 11.21
C VAL A 239 -0.98 -19.41 10.98
N ARG A 240 -0.08 -20.06 11.74
CA ARG A 240 0.13 -21.52 11.65
C ARG A 240 -1.15 -22.29 11.94
N THR A 241 -1.86 -21.91 13.00
CA THR A 241 -3.06 -22.61 13.44
C THR A 241 -4.19 -22.48 12.41
N LEU A 242 -4.50 -21.25 12.00
CA LEU A 242 -5.56 -20.98 11.03
C LEU A 242 -5.20 -21.50 9.64
N GLY A 243 -3.94 -21.38 9.23
CA GLY A 243 -3.46 -21.92 7.96
C GLY A 243 -3.55 -23.44 7.88
N GLY A 244 -3.21 -24.15 8.96
CA GLY A 244 -3.41 -25.60 9.04
C GLY A 244 -4.88 -25.99 8.87
N GLN A 245 -5.79 -25.26 9.52
CA GLN A 245 -7.24 -25.48 9.39
C GLN A 245 -7.75 -25.16 7.98
N ALA A 246 -7.30 -24.05 7.38
CA ALA A 246 -7.71 -23.63 6.05
C ALA A 246 -7.26 -24.64 4.98
N VAL A 247 -6.01 -25.12 5.08
CA VAL A 247 -5.47 -26.17 4.20
C VAL A 247 -6.29 -27.45 4.34
N ALA A 248 -6.60 -27.89 5.57
CA ALA A 248 -7.40 -29.09 5.78
C ALA A 248 -8.77 -28.99 5.08
N VAL A 249 -9.48 -27.87 5.25
CA VAL A 249 -10.78 -27.64 4.59
C VAL A 249 -10.64 -27.63 3.06
N ALA A 250 -9.61 -26.96 2.52
CA ALA A 250 -9.39 -26.91 1.07
C ALA A 250 -9.05 -28.28 0.49
N SER A 251 -8.13 -29.03 1.13
CA SER A 251 -7.72 -30.36 0.69
C SER A 251 -8.84 -31.39 0.75
N GLU A 252 -9.67 -31.38 1.81
CA GLU A 252 -10.84 -32.27 1.94
C GLU A 252 -11.83 -32.12 0.78
N GLN A 253 -11.91 -30.93 0.18
CA GLN A 253 -12.82 -30.63 -0.93
C GLN A 253 -12.15 -30.71 -2.31
N GLY A 254 -10.86 -31.05 -2.37
CA GLY A 254 -10.09 -31.01 -3.62
C GLY A 254 -9.95 -29.60 -4.21
N LEU A 255 -9.98 -28.56 -3.36
CA LEU A 255 -9.81 -27.16 -3.76
C LEU A 255 -8.32 -26.78 -3.74
N HIS A 256 -7.56 -27.32 -4.68
CA HIS A 256 -6.09 -27.23 -4.70
C HIS A 256 -5.57 -25.79 -4.74
N SER A 257 -6.20 -24.92 -5.55
CA SER A 257 -5.81 -23.49 -5.64
C SER A 257 -5.94 -22.76 -4.30
N LEU A 258 -6.95 -23.11 -3.50
CA LEU A 258 -7.15 -22.55 -2.16
C LEU A 258 -6.12 -23.09 -1.14
N ALA A 259 -5.75 -24.38 -1.26
CA ALA A 259 -4.68 -24.94 -0.45
C ALA A 259 -3.33 -24.28 -0.74
N VAL A 260 -3.03 -24.01 -2.02
CA VAL A 260 -1.85 -23.23 -2.45
C VAL A 260 -1.88 -21.84 -1.81
N ALA A 261 -3.00 -21.11 -1.95
CA ALA A 261 -3.13 -19.77 -1.37
C ALA A 261 -2.88 -19.75 0.14
N ALA A 262 -3.43 -20.72 0.88
CA ALA A 262 -3.23 -20.79 2.32
C ALA A 262 -1.76 -21.09 2.70
N HIS A 263 -1.10 -21.99 1.99
CA HIS A 263 0.33 -22.24 2.17
C HIS A 263 1.19 -21.01 1.86
N PHE A 264 0.81 -20.21 0.87
CA PHE A 264 1.54 -18.99 0.53
C PHE A 264 1.47 -17.94 1.64
N VAL A 265 0.30 -17.74 2.26
CA VAL A 265 0.17 -16.80 3.40
C VAL A 265 1.04 -17.25 4.57
N VAL A 266 1.01 -18.53 4.93
CA VAL A 266 1.85 -19.07 6.01
C VAL A 266 3.34 -18.95 5.65
N GLY A 267 3.73 -19.36 4.45
CA GLY A 267 5.13 -19.29 3.99
C GLY A 267 5.66 -17.86 3.96
N GLY A 268 4.89 -16.90 3.45
CA GLY A 268 5.28 -15.49 3.39
C GLY A 268 5.43 -14.89 4.79
N THR A 269 4.52 -15.22 5.71
CA THR A 269 4.61 -14.80 7.12
C THR A 269 5.89 -15.34 7.77
N LEU A 270 6.21 -16.62 7.54
CA LEU A 270 7.42 -17.26 8.07
C LEU A 270 8.69 -16.63 7.50
N LEU A 271 8.71 -16.26 6.21
CA LEU A 271 9.84 -15.52 5.63
C LEU A 271 10.01 -14.15 6.27
N ALA A 272 8.92 -13.40 6.48
CA ALA A 272 8.96 -12.08 7.10
C ALA A 272 9.57 -12.10 8.52
N VAL A 273 9.38 -13.20 9.26
CA VAL A 273 9.98 -13.41 10.61
C VAL A 273 11.29 -14.21 10.57
N ASN A 274 11.95 -14.29 9.41
CA ASN A 274 13.23 -14.96 9.21
C ASN A 274 13.24 -16.45 9.59
N GLN A 275 12.17 -17.19 9.23
CA GLN A 275 12.06 -18.65 9.36
C GLN A 275 12.02 -19.34 7.98
N PRO A 276 13.07 -19.18 7.15
CA PRO A 276 13.02 -19.55 5.73
C PRO A 276 12.89 -21.06 5.47
N ARG A 277 13.45 -21.92 6.33
CA ARG A 277 13.32 -23.38 6.15
C ARG A 277 11.91 -23.90 6.39
N GLU A 278 11.17 -23.28 7.31
CA GLU A 278 9.78 -23.66 7.53
C GLU A 278 8.89 -23.11 6.41
N ALA A 279 9.17 -21.89 5.94
CA ALA A 279 8.51 -21.33 4.77
C ALA A 279 8.69 -22.23 3.53
N LEU A 280 9.92 -22.72 3.30
CA LEU A 280 10.22 -23.68 2.24
C LEU A 280 9.31 -24.91 2.31
N GLY A 281 9.12 -25.48 3.50
CA GLY A 281 8.22 -26.62 3.71
C GLY A 281 6.76 -26.33 3.35
N HIS A 282 6.30 -25.09 3.55
CA HIS A 282 4.96 -24.66 3.11
C HIS A 282 4.88 -24.49 1.59
N TYR A 283 5.89 -23.92 0.94
CA TYR A 283 5.91 -23.77 -0.51
C TYR A 283 6.06 -25.11 -1.25
N GLN A 284 6.73 -26.10 -0.65
CA GLN A 284 6.77 -27.48 -1.16
C GLN A 284 5.39 -28.15 -1.13
N LYS A 285 4.64 -27.97 -0.03
CA LYS A 285 3.25 -28.45 0.05
C LYS A 285 2.32 -27.73 -0.93
N ALA A 286 2.57 -26.43 -1.17
CA ALA A 286 1.88 -25.68 -2.21
C ALA A 286 2.17 -26.25 -3.62
N GLU A 287 3.44 -26.54 -3.93
CA GLU A 287 3.79 -27.17 -5.22
C GLU A 287 3.11 -28.53 -5.39
N ALA A 288 3.07 -29.36 -4.34
CA ALA A 288 2.37 -30.64 -4.39
C ALA A 288 0.87 -30.47 -4.71
N SER A 289 0.20 -29.52 -4.05
CA SER A 289 -1.21 -29.22 -4.34
C SER A 289 -1.40 -28.69 -5.77
N ALA A 290 -0.49 -27.85 -6.26
CA ALA A 290 -0.54 -27.35 -7.63
C ALA A 290 -0.29 -28.45 -8.68
N ALA A 291 0.60 -29.39 -8.39
CA ALA A 291 0.84 -30.55 -9.25
C ALA A 291 -0.39 -31.48 -9.32
N ASP A 292 -1.10 -31.66 -8.19
CA ASP A 292 -2.37 -32.40 -8.18
C ASP A 292 -3.45 -31.70 -9.01
N ALA A 293 -3.52 -30.37 -8.95
CA ALA A 293 -4.41 -29.56 -9.79
C ALA A 293 -4.09 -29.73 -11.28
N GLU A 294 -2.80 -29.64 -11.64
CA GLU A 294 -2.30 -29.82 -13.00
C GLU A 294 -2.64 -31.23 -13.53
N ALA A 295 -2.40 -32.28 -12.74
CA ALA A 295 -2.69 -33.65 -13.09
C ALA A 295 -4.21 -33.91 -13.32
N ARG A 296 -5.07 -33.11 -12.70
CA ARG A 296 -6.53 -33.15 -12.88
C ARG A 296 -7.03 -32.28 -14.03
N GLY A 297 -6.13 -31.57 -14.73
CA GLY A 297 -6.47 -30.70 -15.84
C GLY A 297 -7.06 -29.35 -15.41
N GLU A 298 -6.84 -28.91 -14.17
CA GLU A 298 -7.20 -27.56 -13.75
C GLU A 298 -6.31 -26.53 -14.46
N VAL A 299 -6.94 -25.54 -15.10
CA VAL A 299 -6.27 -24.56 -15.99
C VAL A 299 -5.10 -23.84 -15.29
N GLU A 300 -5.24 -23.57 -14.00
CA GLU A 300 -4.26 -22.81 -13.22
C GLU A 300 -3.14 -23.67 -12.62
N GLY A 301 -3.23 -25.01 -12.68
CA GLY A 301 -2.33 -25.92 -11.97
C GLY A 301 -0.84 -25.68 -12.28
N ALA A 302 -0.49 -25.63 -13.57
CA ALA A 302 0.88 -25.37 -14.00
C ALA A 302 1.38 -23.97 -13.60
N GLN A 303 0.51 -22.95 -13.64
CA GLN A 303 0.86 -21.59 -13.21
C GLN A 303 1.11 -21.52 -11.69
N LEU A 304 0.25 -22.17 -10.89
CA LEU A 304 0.42 -22.27 -9.44
C LEU A 304 1.67 -23.05 -9.07
N ARG A 305 2.02 -24.08 -9.85
CA ARG A 305 3.25 -24.85 -9.66
C ARG A 305 4.50 -24.01 -9.93
N LEU A 306 4.51 -23.23 -11.02
CA LEU A 306 5.57 -22.27 -11.31
C LEU A 306 5.74 -21.28 -10.15
N LYS A 307 4.66 -20.63 -9.70
CA LYS A 307 4.69 -19.71 -8.55
C LYS A 307 5.24 -20.36 -7.29
N SER A 308 4.82 -21.60 -7.01
CA SER A 308 5.26 -22.34 -5.82
C SER A 308 6.77 -22.63 -5.85
N ARG A 309 7.32 -23.02 -7.01
CA ARG A 309 8.77 -23.26 -7.16
C ARG A 309 9.58 -21.98 -7.06
N LEU A 310 9.11 -20.86 -7.60
CA LEU A 310 9.75 -19.56 -7.44
C LEU A 310 9.81 -19.15 -5.96
N ALA A 311 8.71 -19.32 -5.22
CA ALA A 311 8.65 -19.04 -3.79
C ALA A 311 9.58 -19.94 -2.95
N GLN A 312 9.71 -21.22 -3.32
CA GLN A 312 10.72 -22.11 -2.74
C GLN A 312 12.15 -21.60 -3.00
N GLY A 313 12.44 -21.13 -4.21
CA GLY A 313 13.73 -20.51 -4.55
C GLY A 313 14.04 -19.31 -3.66
N THR A 314 13.06 -18.41 -3.47
CA THR A 314 13.16 -17.27 -2.55
C THR A 314 13.45 -17.72 -1.12
N ALA A 315 12.79 -18.78 -0.64
CA ALA A 315 13.02 -19.32 0.69
C ALA A 315 14.44 -19.90 0.85
N LEU A 316 14.94 -20.63 -0.16
CA LEU A 316 16.30 -21.15 -0.17
C LEU A 316 17.35 -20.03 -0.20
N VAL A 317 17.16 -19.00 -1.02
CA VAL A 317 18.03 -17.81 -1.04
C VAL A 317 18.04 -17.11 0.32
N SER A 318 16.87 -16.95 0.95
CA SER A 318 16.74 -16.38 2.29
C SER A 318 17.43 -17.22 3.36
N ALA A 319 17.48 -18.55 3.18
CA ALA A 319 18.24 -19.47 4.02
C ALA A 319 19.75 -19.51 3.69
N GLN A 320 20.23 -18.71 2.73
CA GLN A 320 21.60 -18.72 2.20
C GLN A 320 22.00 -20.08 1.57
N GLU A 321 21.02 -20.87 1.14
CA GLU A 321 21.21 -22.15 0.47
C GLU A 321 21.26 -21.94 -1.05
N HIS A 322 22.31 -21.25 -1.51
CA HIS A 322 22.42 -20.77 -2.89
C HIS A 322 22.50 -21.91 -3.92
N LEU A 323 23.29 -22.96 -3.70
CA LEU A 323 23.39 -24.07 -4.68
C LEU A 323 22.07 -24.85 -4.84
N PRO A 324 21.36 -25.23 -3.74
CA PRO A 324 19.99 -25.75 -3.86
C PRO A 324 19.03 -24.80 -4.60
N ALA A 325 19.08 -23.50 -4.32
CA ALA A 325 18.26 -22.51 -5.01
C ALA A 325 18.57 -22.47 -6.51
N ALA A 326 19.86 -22.46 -6.88
CA ALA A 326 20.31 -22.42 -8.27
C ALA A 326 19.76 -23.60 -9.07
N LYS A 327 19.90 -24.81 -8.52
CA LYS A 327 19.35 -26.04 -9.10
C LYS A 327 17.83 -25.95 -9.26
N LEU A 328 17.12 -25.51 -8.23
CA LEU A 328 15.66 -25.40 -8.27
C LEU A 328 15.21 -24.42 -9.37
N TYR A 329 15.82 -23.25 -9.47
CA TYR A 329 15.50 -22.28 -10.53
C TYR A 329 15.80 -22.83 -11.92
N ALA A 330 16.96 -23.46 -12.11
CA ALA A 330 17.33 -24.09 -13.38
C ALA A 330 16.34 -25.18 -13.82
N GLU A 331 15.85 -25.99 -12.88
CA GLU A 331 14.82 -27.01 -13.12
C GLU A 331 13.42 -26.41 -13.35
N THR A 332 13.20 -25.17 -12.92
CA THR A 332 11.90 -24.46 -13.05
C THR A 332 11.77 -23.74 -14.39
N ALA A 333 12.88 -23.30 -14.99
CA ALA A 333 12.86 -22.56 -16.26
C ALA A 333 12.10 -23.28 -17.41
N PRO A 334 12.20 -24.62 -17.61
CA PRO A 334 11.41 -25.32 -18.63
C PRO A 334 9.89 -25.24 -18.41
N LEU A 335 9.44 -25.13 -17.15
CA LEU A 335 8.01 -24.96 -16.84
C LEU A 335 7.52 -23.57 -17.27
N ALA A 336 8.30 -22.52 -16.99
CA ALA A 336 7.99 -21.16 -17.47
C ALA A 336 7.94 -21.10 -19.01
N ARG A 337 8.91 -21.76 -19.68
CA ARG A 337 8.91 -21.90 -21.14
C ARG A 337 7.65 -22.57 -21.67
N ALA A 338 7.23 -23.69 -21.05
CA ALA A 338 6.03 -24.42 -21.46
C ALA A 338 4.75 -23.57 -21.29
N LEU A 339 4.74 -22.68 -20.30
CA LEU A 339 3.67 -21.69 -20.08
C LEU A 339 3.77 -20.47 -21.02
N MET A 340 4.78 -20.41 -21.89
CA MET A 340 5.09 -19.27 -22.75
C MET A 340 5.35 -17.97 -21.97
N ASP A 341 5.83 -18.09 -20.72
CA ASP A 341 6.19 -16.97 -19.87
C ASP A 341 7.70 -16.70 -19.97
N ALA A 342 8.08 -15.95 -21.00
CA ALA A 342 9.48 -15.63 -21.27
C ALA A 342 10.13 -14.82 -20.15
N GLN A 343 9.37 -13.95 -19.47
CA GLN A 343 9.90 -13.14 -18.36
C GLN A 343 10.24 -14.02 -17.16
N MET A 344 9.39 -14.99 -16.83
CA MET A 344 9.70 -15.93 -15.76
C MET A 344 10.78 -16.95 -16.15
N GLU A 345 10.87 -17.33 -17.42
CA GLU A 345 11.99 -18.16 -17.89
C GLU A 345 13.33 -17.43 -17.73
N LEU A 346 13.40 -16.17 -18.17
CA LEU A 346 14.56 -15.29 -17.97
C LEU A 346 14.91 -15.21 -16.48
N GLU A 347 13.91 -14.95 -15.63
CA GLU A 347 14.08 -14.77 -14.19
C GLU A 347 14.63 -16.04 -13.52
N CYS A 348 14.14 -17.22 -13.90
CA CYS A 348 14.67 -18.50 -13.43
C CYS A 348 16.17 -18.63 -13.76
N TRP A 349 16.56 -18.39 -15.01
CA TRP A 349 17.97 -18.50 -15.40
C TRP A 349 18.84 -17.44 -14.74
N ARG A 350 18.33 -16.21 -14.60
CA ARG A 350 19.03 -15.12 -13.91
C ARG A 350 19.28 -15.47 -12.44
N MET A 351 18.28 -15.96 -11.74
CA MET A 351 18.41 -16.34 -10.33
C MET A 351 19.31 -17.56 -10.15
N ALA A 352 19.28 -18.53 -11.08
CA ALA A 352 20.24 -19.63 -11.08
C ALA A 352 21.69 -19.13 -11.23
N SER A 353 21.93 -18.24 -12.20
CA SER A 353 23.24 -17.58 -12.42
C SER A 353 23.72 -16.85 -11.16
N TRP A 354 22.88 -15.98 -10.60
CA TRP A 354 23.20 -15.21 -9.40
C TRP A 354 23.49 -16.10 -8.19
N CYS A 355 22.73 -17.20 -8.00
CA CYS A 355 22.97 -18.12 -6.91
C CYS A 355 24.33 -18.84 -7.03
N HIS A 356 24.72 -19.26 -8.24
CA HIS A 356 26.06 -19.80 -8.47
C HIS A 356 27.16 -18.75 -8.23
N GLU A 357 26.91 -17.49 -8.62
CA GLU A 357 27.83 -16.39 -8.35
C GLU A 357 28.02 -16.16 -6.83
N MET A 358 26.94 -16.18 -6.05
CA MET A 358 27.01 -16.10 -4.57
C MET A 358 27.76 -17.28 -3.96
N ALA A 359 27.69 -18.45 -4.60
CA ALA A 359 28.47 -19.64 -4.23
C ALA A 359 29.92 -19.62 -4.77
N LYS A 360 30.32 -18.57 -5.51
CA LYS A 360 31.63 -18.42 -6.17
C LYS A 360 31.91 -19.48 -7.25
N GLU A 361 30.86 -20.01 -7.87
CA GLU A 361 30.93 -20.94 -9.00
C GLU A 361 30.79 -20.17 -10.32
N VAL A 362 31.89 -19.55 -10.74
CA VAL A 362 31.92 -18.61 -11.88
C VAL A 362 31.48 -19.26 -13.20
N GLU A 363 31.91 -20.49 -13.47
CA GLU A 363 31.57 -21.19 -14.72
C GLU A 363 30.06 -21.54 -14.81
N PRO A 364 29.44 -22.21 -13.82
CA PRO A 364 27.99 -22.39 -13.79
C PRO A 364 27.21 -21.06 -13.81
N ALA A 365 27.68 -20.04 -13.08
CA ALA A 365 27.05 -18.72 -13.10
C ALA A 365 27.01 -18.14 -14.52
N TRP A 366 28.13 -18.22 -15.24
CA TRP A 366 28.23 -17.80 -16.62
C TRP A 366 27.28 -18.58 -17.54
N GLU A 367 27.29 -19.91 -17.47
CA GLU A 367 26.44 -20.76 -18.32
C GLU A 367 24.95 -20.45 -18.14
N HIS A 368 24.48 -20.30 -16.90
CA HIS A 368 23.11 -19.91 -16.63
C HIS A 368 22.81 -18.46 -17.05
N GLY A 369 23.77 -17.55 -16.87
CA GLY A 369 23.66 -16.16 -17.33
C GLY A 369 23.50 -16.06 -18.85
N GLN A 370 24.23 -16.89 -19.60
CA GLN A 370 24.08 -16.96 -21.05
C GLN A 370 22.71 -17.48 -21.48
N ARG A 371 22.15 -18.47 -20.78
CA ARG A 371 20.77 -18.93 -21.04
C ARG A 371 19.76 -17.82 -20.79
N ALA A 372 19.89 -17.10 -19.68
CA ALA A 372 19.05 -15.93 -19.40
C ALA A 372 19.14 -14.88 -20.53
N TRP A 373 20.37 -14.58 -20.97
CA TRP A 373 20.61 -13.62 -22.04
C TRP A 373 19.98 -14.04 -23.37
N GLN A 374 20.04 -15.33 -23.72
CA GLN A 374 19.39 -15.86 -24.92
C GLN A 374 17.86 -15.71 -24.87
N VAL A 375 17.23 -16.00 -23.73
CA VAL A 375 15.78 -15.81 -23.55
C VAL A 375 15.43 -14.32 -23.71
N GLY A 376 16.20 -13.44 -23.06
CA GLY A 376 15.97 -12.00 -23.12
C GLY A 376 16.16 -11.39 -24.53
N GLN A 377 17.14 -11.88 -25.30
CA GLN A 377 17.33 -11.45 -26.68
C GLN A 377 16.15 -11.81 -27.59
N ALA A 378 15.51 -12.95 -27.35
CA ALA A 378 14.36 -13.41 -28.12
C ALA A 378 13.05 -12.65 -27.82
N MET A 379 12.99 -11.90 -26.72
CA MET A 379 11.83 -11.06 -26.38
C MET A 379 11.67 -9.89 -27.35
N ASP A 380 10.47 -9.31 -27.44
CA ASP A 380 10.29 -8.02 -28.08
C ASP A 380 10.83 -6.87 -27.21
N ALA A 381 10.94 -5.67 -27.79
CA ALA A 381 11.53 -4.51 -27.09
C ALA A 381 10.72 -4.06 -25.87
N GLY A 382 9.38 -4.16 -25.90
CA GLY A 382 8.52 -3.77 -24.79
C GLY A 382 8.69 -4.73 -23.61
N THR A 383 8.69 -6.03 -23.87
CA THR A 383 8.93 -7.06 -22.85
C THR A 383 10.33 -6.96 -22.25
N ARG A 384 11.37 -6.66 -23.05
CA ARG A 384 12.72 -6.42 -22.53
C ARG A 384 12.76 -5.26 -21.53
N ALA A 385 12.10 -4.15 -21.84
CA ALA A 385 12.15 -2.92 -21.05
C ALA A 385 11.58 -3.08 -19.62
N THR A 386 10.66 -4.02 -19.43
CA THR A 386 10.03 -4.31 -18.11
C THR A 386 10.60 -5.55 -17.43
N SER A 387 11.64 -6.17 -18.01
CA SER A 387 12.25 -7.41 -17.51
C SER A 387 13.51 -7.19 -16.67
N THR A 388 14.06 -8.27 -16.13
CA THR A 388 15.34 -8.28 -15.41
C THR A 388 16.56 -8.45 -16.32
N LEU A 389 16.42 -8.29 -17.65
CA LEU A 389 17.49 -8.52 -18.64
C LEU A 389 18.71 -7.59 -18.45
N ALA A 390 18.49 -6.34 -18.02
CA ALA A 390 19.58 -5.42 -17.67
C ALA A 390 20.50 -5.99 -16.58
N TYR A 391 19.94 -6.66 -15.57
CA TYR A 391 20.73 -7.31 -14.51
C TYR A 391 21.50 -8.53 -15.03
N VAL A 392 20.96 -9.25 -16.03
CA VAL A 392 21.68 -10.35 -16.70
C VAL A 392 22.88 -9.79 -17.46
N GLY A 393 22.71 -8.70 -18.22
CA GLY A 393 23.81 -8.04 -18.92
C GLY A 393 24.92 -7.61 -17.97
N GLU A 394 24.57 -6.99 -16.84
CA GLU A 394 25.52 -6.58 -15.80
C GLU A 394 26.28 -7.77 -15.21
N ALA A 395 25.57 -8.85 -14.90
CA ALA A 395 26.19 -10.08 -14.40
C ALA A 395 27.16 -10.68 -15.43
N LEU A 396 26.79 -10.72 -16.71
CA LEU A 396 27.68 -11.26 -17.77
C LEU A 396 28.93 -10.40 -17.97
N VAL A 397 28.84 -9.07 -17.94
CA VAL A 397 30.03 -8.20 -18.01
C VAL A 397 30.97 -8.48 -16.82
N ARG A 398 30.42 -8.59 -15.61
CA ARG A 398 31.21 -8.90 -14.40
C ARG A 398 31.84 -10.29 -14.47
N LEU A 399 31.08 -11.32 -14.83
CA LEU A 399 31.55 -12.70 -14.92
C LEU A 399 32.56 -12.89 -16.05
N SER A 400 32.41 -12.22 -17.20
CA SER A 400 33.41 -12.28 -18.28
C SER A 400 34.73 -11.63 -17.88
N HIS A 401 34.68 -10.51 -17.16
CA HIS A 401 35.89 -9.91 -16.58
C HIS A 401 36.59 -10.88 -15.63
N GLU A 402 35.85 -11.53 -14.73
CA GLU A 402 36.42 -12.50 -13.78
C GLU A 402 37.02 -13.74 -14.48
N ARG A 403 36.39 -14.23 -15.55
CA ARG A 403 36.83 -15.43 -16.27
C ARG A 403 38.01 -15.19 -17.21
N GLN A 404 37.98 -14.09 -17.97
CA GLN A 404 38.85 -13.88 -19.13
C GLN A 404 39.47 -12.47 -19.19
N GLY A 405 39.11 -11.59 -18.25
CA GLY A 405 39.67 -10.24 -18.14
C GLY A 405 38.91 -9.17 -18.93
N GLU A 406 39.42 -7.95 -18.80
CA GLU A 406 38.84 -6.72 -19.36
C GLU A 406 38.52 -6.75 -20.87
N PRO A 407 39.34 -7.34 -21.77
CA PRO A 407 39.03 -7.33 -23.19
C PRO A 407 37.71 -8.06 -23.51
N THR A 408 37.50 -9.25 -22.96
CA THR A 408 36.28 -10.04 -23.15
C THR A 408 35.08 -9.34 -22.51
N ALA A 409 35.27 -8.69 -21.35
CA ALA A 409 34.20 -7.95 -20.70
C ALA A 409 33.66 -6.79 -21.56
N ARG A 410 34.55 -6.10 -22.29
CA ARG A 410 34.16 -5.04 -23.23
C ARG A 410 33.41 -5.56 -24.44
N GLU A 411 33.75 -6.75 -24.93
CA GLU A 411 33.02 -7.40 -26.02
C GLU A 411 31.58 -7.72 -25.57
N VAL A 412 31.44 -8.33 -24.39
CA VAL A 412 30.12 -8.61 -23.80
C VAL A 412 29.35 -7.32 -23.55
N GLU A 413 29.98 -6.27 -23.04
CA GLU A 413 29.32 -4.98 -22.82
C GLU A 413 28.84 -4.35 -24.13
N SER A 414 29.64 -4.43 -25.20
CA SER A 414 29.23 -3.97 -26.53
C SER A 414 27.99 -4.71 -27.03
N ASP A 415 27.93 -6.03 -26.84
CA ASP A 415 26.75 -6.83 -27.19
C ASP A 415 25.53 -6.42 -26.37
N VAL A 416 25.70 -6.18 -25.06
CA VAL A 416 24.61 -5.72 -24.18
C VAL A 416 24.07 -4.36 -24.64
N VAL A 417 24.95 -3.40 -24.95
CA VAL A 417 24.57 -2.08 -25.47
C VAL A 417 23.80 -2.18 -26.78
N SER A 418 24.14 -3.15 -27.64
CA SER A 418 23.43 -3.35 -28.92
C SER A 418 21.96 -3.79 -28.73
N VAL A 419 21.66 -4.49 -27.64
CA VAL A 419 20.33 -5.05 -27.34
C VAL A 419 19.48 -4.10 -26.49
N LEU A 420 20.09 -3.45 -25.49
CA LEU A 420 19.39 -2.65 -24.47
C LEU A 420 19.57 -1.13 -24.64
N GLY A 421 20.46 -0.68 -25.53
CA GLY A 421 20.80 0.74 -25.67
C GLY A 421 21.91 1.19 -24.71
N LYS A 422 22.24 2.48 -24.74
CA LYS A 422 23.38 3.04 -23.99
C LYS A 422 23.12 3.19 -22.49
N ASP A 423 21.88 3.46 -22.12
CA ASP A 423 21.45 3.68 -20.73
C ASP A 423 20.88 2.40 -20.11
N TRP A 424 21.54 1.26 -20.37
CA TRP A 424 21.03 -0.07 -20.03
C TRP A 424 21.30 -0.48 -18.59
N ARG A 425 22.32 0.10 -17.94
CA ARG A 425 22.77 -0.35 -16.62
C ARG A 425 21.70 -0.08 -15.57
N PRO A 426 21.36 -1.08 -14.73
CA PRO A 426 20.36 -0.88 -13.68
C PRO A 426 20.87 0.10 -12.62
N MET A 427 19.97 0.87 -12.01
CA MET A 427 20.33 1.75 -10.90
C MET A 427 20.90 0.93 -9.73
N ALA A 428 22.02 1.37 -9.16
CA ALA A 428 22.81 0.64 -8.17
C ALA A 428 22.07 0.26 -6.85
N ALA A 429 20.82 0.70 -6.65
CA ALA A 429 20.03 0.43 -5.45
C ALA A 429 19.32 -0.95 -5.43
N ALA A 430 19.35 -1.72 -6.51
CA ALA A 430 18.68 -3.04 -6.60
C ALA A 430 19.66 -4.23 -6.63
N ALA A 431 20.96 -4.00 -6.41
CA ALA A 431 21.99 -5.05 -6.43
C ALA A 431 21.99 -6.00 -5.21
N GLY A 432 21.04 -5.83 -4.28
CA GLY A 432 20.74 -6.81 -3.23
C GLY A 432 19.49 -7.59 -3.63
N GLY A 433 19.67 -8.83 -4.08
CA GLY A 433 18.63 -9.75 -4.57
C GLY A 433 17.50 -10.08 -3.58
N ARG A 434 16.72 -9.08 -3.17
CA ARG A 434 15.39 -9.28 -2.61
C ARG A 434 14.42 -9.36 -3.79
N PRO A 435 13.71 -10.48 -4.00
CA PRO A 435 12.58 -10.48 -4.90
C PRO A 435 11.54 -9.48 -4.36
N SER A 436 10.94 -8.73 -5.29
CA SER A 436 9.78 -7.87 -5.05
C SER A 436 8.63 -8.62 -4.39
#